data_AF-A0AAD4DVL6-F1
#
_entry.id   AF-A0AAD4DVL6-F1
#
_cell.length_a   1.000
_cell.length_b   1.000
_cell.length_c   1.000
_cell.angle_alpha   90.00
_cell.angle_beta   90.00
_cell.angle_gamma   90.00
#
_symmetry.space_group_name_H-M   'P 1'
#
loop_
_entity.id
_entity.type
_entity.pdbx_description
1 polymer ?
#
loop_
_entity_poly.entity_id
_entity_poly.type
_entity_poly.pdbx_seq_one_letter_code
_entity_poly.pdbx_strand_id
1 'polypeptide(L)'
;LGPTQRLAVFSDSLNSVYMYNTLLASLGYHQLLIDVVKVVLIFDIDFRVFHVSGEVNLVIDHLSYWWAGEAQCISPSLHVFPF
;
A
#
# COMPACT_ATOMS: atom_id res chain seq x y z
N LEU A 1 14.58 24.50 2.55
CA LEU A 1 13.87 23.22 2.68
C LEU A 1 13.24 22.95 1.33
N GLY A 2 13.68 21.91 0.61
CA GLY A 2 13.09 21.55 -0.68
C GLY A 2 11.65 21.05 -0.50
N PRO A 3 10.90 20.85 -1.60
CA PRO A 3 9.56 20.29 -1.49
C PRO A 3 9.61 18.87 -0.92
N THR A 4 8.96 18.64 0.22
CA THR A 4 8.75 17.32 0.82
C THR A 4 8.03 16.42 -0.18
N GLN A 5 8.55 15.20 -0.38
CA GLN A 5 7.91 14.23 -1.27
C GLN A 5 6.61 13.74 -0.63
N ARG A 6 5.51 13.69 -1.39
CA ARG A 6 4.22 13.25 -0.86
C ARG A 6 3.88 11.88 -1.42
N LEU A 7 3.59 10.93 -0.53
CA LEU A 7 3.19 9.57 -0.91
C LEU A 7 1.84 9.23 -0.27
N ALA A 8 0.84 9.01 -1.12
CA ALA A 8 -0.46 8.47 -0.72
C ALA A 8 -0.53 6.98 -1.09
N VAL A 9 -0.84 6.14 -0.10
CA VAL A 9 -1.10 4.72 -0.29
C VAL A 9 -2.58 4.47 -0.06
N PHE A 10 -3.22 3.76 -0.98
CA PHE A 10 -4.62 3.36 -0.87
C PHE A 10 -4.67 1.87 -0.56
N SER A 11 -5.46 1.48 0.45
CA SER A 11 -5.61 0.09 0.86
C SER A 11 -7.02 -0.15 1.37
N ASP A 12 -7.56 -1.34 1.10
CA ASP A 12 -8.79 -1.86 1.71
C ASP A 12 -8.54 -2.51 3.08
N SER A 13 -7.28 -2.71 3.46
CA SER A 13 -6.88 -3.26 4.74
C SER A 13 -7.04 -2.23 5.85
N LEU A 14 -8.13 -2.32 6.61
CA LEU A 14 -8.33 -1.49 7.81
C LEU A 14 -7.19 -1.61 8.83
N ASN A 15 -6.56 -2.79 8.95
CA ASN A 15 -5.39 -2.98 9.80
C ASN A 15 -4.22 -2.10 9.34
N SER A 16 -3.92 -2.07 8.04
CA SER A 16 -2.84 -1.24 7.49
C SER A 16 -3.13 0.25 7.61
N VAL A 17 -4.36 0.66 7.28
CA VAL A 17 -4.82 2.05 7.42
C VAL A 17 -4.70 2.51 8.86
N TYR A 18 -5.18 1.72 9.82
CA TYR A 18 -5.10 2.04 11.24
C TYR A 18 -3.64 2.11 11.69
N MET A 19 -2.84 1.10 11.36
CA MET A 19 -1.47 0.98 11.83
C MET A 19 -0.61 2.17 11.42
N TYR A 20 -0.68 2.60 10.16
CA TYR A 20 0.17 3.70 9.67
C TYR A 20 -0.36 5.08 10.04
N ASN A 21 -1.66 5.27 10.24
CA ASN A 21 -2.20 6.56 10.69
C ASN A 21 -2.08 6.77 12.20
N THR A 22 -2.02 5.70 12.98
CA THR A 22 -1.88 5.78 14.45
C THR A 22 -0.48 5.49 14.95
N LEU A 23 0.38 4.94 14.09
CA LEU A 23 1.70 4.40 14.44
C LEU A 23 1.61 3.31 15.54
N LEU A 24 0.51 2.55 15.56
CA LEU A 24 0.29 1.43 16.46
C LEU A 24 0.18 0.13 15.66
N ALA A 25 1.09 -0.81 15.91
CA ALA A 25 1.10 -2.11 15.25
C ALA A 25 0.44 -3.19 16.13
N SER A 26 -0.31 -4.09 15.49
CA SER A 26 -0.72 -5.35 16.11
C SER A 26 0.47 -6.30 16.27
N LEU A 27 0.30 -7.34 17.11
CA LEU A 27 1.36 -8.32 17.38
C LEU A 27 1.83 -8.95 16.05
N GLY A 28 3.15 -8.91 15.79
CA GLY A 28 3.74 -9.41 14.55
C GLY A 28 4.10 -8.35 13.51
N TYR A 29 3.53 -7.13 13.58
CA TYR A 29 3.77 -6.08 12.57
C TYR A 29 4.68 -4.93 13.04
N HIS A 30 5.14 -4.95 14.30
CA HIS A 30 5.99 -3.89 14.86
C HIS A 30 7.24 -3.61 14.01
N GLN A 31 7.92 -4.66 13.56
CA GLN A 31 9.13 -4.49 12.76
C GLN A 31 8.82 -3.85 11.40
N LEU A 32 7.72 -4.28 10.76
CA LEU A 32 7.27 -3.71 9.48
C LEU A 32 6.95 -2.21 9.61
N LEU A 33 6.22 -1.83 10.67
CA LEU A 33 5.91 -0.43 10.94
C LEU A 33 7.19 0.39 11.13
N ILE A 34 8.14 -0.11 11.93
CA ILE A 34 9.42 0.56 12.18
C ILE A 34 10.21 0.73 10.88
N ASP A 35 10.25 -0.29 10.04
CA ASP A 35 11.02 -0.25 8.79
C ASP A 35 10.44 0.77 7.80
N VAL A 36 9.11 0.84 7.68
CA VAL A 36 8.46 1.87 6.85
C VAL A 36 8.69 3.27 7.42
N VAL A 37 8.55 3.46 8.73
CA VAL A 37 8.81 4.77 9.37
C VAL A 37 10.26 5.22 9.15
N LYS A 38 11.23 4.31 9.21
CA LYS A 38 12.63 4.63 8.89
C LYS A 38 12.78 5.15 7.45
N VAL A 39 12.16 4.49 6.48
CA VAL A 39 12.18 4.94 5.07
C VAL A 39 11.56 6.33 4.95
N VAL A 40 10.38 6.54 5.55
CA VAL A 40 9.68 7.83 5.54
C VAL A 40 10.57 8.97 6.08
N LEU A 41 11.28 8.72 7.18
CA LEU A 41 12.19 9.70 7.79
C LEU A 41 13.47 9.93 6.97
N ILE A 42 14.09 8.86 6.44
CA ILE A 42 15.32 8.96 5.63
C ILE A 42 15.09 9.77 4.36
N PHE A 43 13.93 9.62 3.74
CA PHE A 43 13.60 10.26 2.46
C PHE A 43 12.75 11.53 2.59
N ASP A 44 12.45 11.99 3.80
CA ASP A 44 11.59 13.16 4.07
C ASP A 44 10.26 13.09 3.28
N ILE A 45 9.49 12.03 3.54
CA ILE A 45 8.22 11.74 2.86
C ILE A 45 7.05 12.17 3.76
N ASP A 46 6.11 12.97 3.24
CA ASP A 46 4.77 13.11 3.80
C ASP A 46 3.94 11.90 3.36
N PHE A 47 3.91 10.89 4.23
CA PHE A 47 3.32 9.58 3.99
C PHE A 47 1.93 9.49 4.62
N ARG A 48 0.94 9.06 3.82
CA ARG A 48 -0.43 8.85 4.29
C ARG A 48 -1.04 7.59 3.70
N VAL A 49 -1.81 6.87 4.52
CA VAL A 49 -2.56 5.69 4.11
C VAL A 49 -4.06 5.98 4.18
N PHE A 50 -4.76 5.77 3.08
CA PHE A 50 -6.19 6.00 2.95
C PHE A 50 -6.93 4.69 2.74
N HIS A 51 -8.08 4.57 3.40
CA HIS A 51 -8.98 3.44 3.17
C HIS A 51 -9.71 3.62 1.84
N VAL A 52 -9.78 2.53 1.07
CA VAL A 52 -10.66 2.39 -0.10
C VAL A 52 -11.51 1.15 0.03
N SER A 53 -12.69 1.12 -0.61
CA SER A 53 -13.51 -0.10 -0.64
C SER A 53 -12.77 -1.22 -1.39
N GLY A 54 -12.88 -2.47 -0.93
CA GLY A 54 -12.32 -3.63 -1.65
C GLY A 54 -12.86 -3.74 -3.09
N GLU A 55 -14.09 -3.28 -3.33
CA GLU A 55 -14.70 -3.22 -4.67
C GLU A 55 -13.92 -2.35 -5.67
N VAL A 56 -13.11 -1.39 -5.19
CA VAL A 56 -12.25 -0.57 -6.04
C VAL A 56 -10.78 -1.03 -6.02
N ASN A 57 -10.43 -2.05 -5.22
CA ASN A 57 -9.09 -2.61 -5.10
C ASN A 57 -8.91 -3.95 -5.85
N LEU A 58 -9.93 -4.39 -6.60
CA LEU A 58 -10.02 -5.72 -7.21
C LEU A 58 -8.79 -6.12 -8.05
N VAL A 59 -8.20 -5.19 -8.80
CA VAL A 59 -6.99 -5.46 -9.59
C VAL A 59 -5.83 -5.87 -8.68
N ILE A 60 -5.63 -5.14 -7.57
CA ILE A 60 -4.56 -5.41 -6.62
C ILE A 60 -4.81 -6.73 -5.88
N ASP A 61 -6.06 -7.01 -5.49
CA ASP A 61 -6.41 -8.27 -4.85
C ASP A 61 -6.05 -9.46 -5.74
N HIS A 62 -6.43 -9.41 -7.01
CA HIS A 62 -6.11 -10.47 -7.97
C HIS A 62 -4.60 -10.61 -8.18
N LEU A 63 -3.87 -9.49 -8.28
CA LEU A 63 -2.41 -9.53 -8.35
C LEU A 63 -1.78 -10.13 -7.08
N SER A 64 -2.33 -9.86 -5.90
CA SER A 64 -1.82 -10.42 -4.63
C SER A 64 -1.97 -11.95 -4.53
N TYR A 65 -2.95 -12.51 -5.25
CA TYR A 65 -3.18 -13.95 -5.38
C TYR A 65 -2.54 -14.59 -6.62
N TRP A 66 -1.70 -13.83 -7.35
CA TRP A 66 -1.04 -14.30 -8.59
C TRP A 66 -2.01 -14.58 -9.75
N TRP A 67 -3.18 -13.96 -9.74
CA TRP A 67 -4.23 -14.09 -10.76
C TRP A 67 -4.10 -12.97 -11.80
N ALA A 68 -2.96 -12.97 -12.51
CA ALA A 68 -2.63 -11.90 -13.46
C ALA A 68 -3.60 -11.83 -14.64
N GLY A 69 -4.14 -12.96 -15.10
CA GLY A 69 -5.10 -13.00 -16.21
C GLY A 69 -6.43 -12.34 -15.82
N GLU A 70 -6.92 -12.62 -14.62
CA GLU A 70 -8.13 -12.06 -14.06
C GLU A 70 -7.95 -10.56 -13.78
N ALA A 71 -6.79 -10.16 -13.28
CA ALA A 71 -6.44 -8.74 -13.13
C ALA A 71 -6.45 -7.99 -14.48
N GLN A 72 -5.97 -8.61 -15.56
CA GLN A 72 -6.03 -8.07 -16.92
C GLN A 72 -7.45 -8.01 -17.48
N CYS A 73 -8.32 -8.96 -17.13
CA CYS A 73 -9.75 -8.87 -17.50
C CYS A 73 -10.43 -7.66 -16.86
N ILE A 74 -10.07 -7.31 -15.61
CA ILE A 74 -10.60 -6.13 -14.91
C ILE A 74 -9.99 -4.84 -15.46
N SER A 75 -8.69 -4.84 -15.76
CA SER A 75 -7.97 -3.70 -16.33
C SER A 75 -7.19 -4.12 -17.58
N PRO A 76 -7.78 -4.04 -18.79
CA PRO A 76 -7.14 -4.52 -20.02
C PRO A 76 -5.85 -3.79 -20.40
N SER A 77 -5.61 -2.60 -19.86
CA SER A 77 -4.36 -1.84 -20.04
C SER A 77 -3.25 -2.24 -19.05
N LEU A 78 -3.53 -3.17 -18.13
CA LEU A 78 -2.55 -3.68 -17.18
C LEU A 78 -1.51 -4.55 -17.90
N HIS A 79 -0.25 -4.18 -17.80
CA HIS A 79 0.87 -5.01 -18.25
C HIS A 79 1.54 -5.66 -17.05
N VAL A 80 1.48 -7.00 -17.00
CA VAL A 80 2.15 -7.80 -15.97
C VAL A 80 3.36 -8.47 -16.62
N PHE A 81 4.57 -8.17 -16.12
CA PHE A 81 5.81 -8.75 -16.62
C PHE A 81 6.24 -9.93 -15.74
N PRO A 82 6.86 -10.98 -16.31
CA PRO A 82 7.46 -12.04 -15.52
C PRO A 82 8.61 -11.49 -14.65
N PHE A 83 8.73 -12.03 -13.44
CA PHE A 83 9.83 -11.74 -12.52
C PHE A 83 11.03 -12.65 -12.77
#